data_AF-A0A955RAK4-F1
#
_entry.id   AF-A0A955RAK4-F1
#
_cell.length_a   1.000
_cell.length_b   1.000
_cell.length_c   1.000
_cell.angle_alpha   90.00
_cell.angle_beta   90.00
_cell.angle_gamma   90.00
#
_symmetry.space_group_name_H-M   'P 1'
#
loop_
_entity.id
_entity.type
_entity.pdbx_description
1 polymer ?
#
loop_
_entity_poly.entity_id
_entity_poly.type
_entity_poly.pdbx_seq_one_letter_code
_entity_poly.pdbx_strand_id
1 'polypeptide(L)'
;MRTTHPGVVVVILASLLQACTVEPPKGTQIGAIREPDPDPQPPSDLARLDMNDAVADALRLAGIVTSASAFQGHVATLDLASTRSCPQVWVGVPPDNLIDIQFDDEEEGLSWLADCASSAASYDGFTHWTTDVAEDGSSASRTLIADASVSDPSGTVLWAYDGESSDTLEMTGSDFTYRSSFAGVITGSMSGLGKGLRAQNNAGMDGGGGFVAEWASDGTMRFSGSVEAFDGYGPIDQRNGSEPELSGVTGWKPGQPRFTSVRFDLTFDSACAEEPVGFVGLRGNEGFWFDIYFLPIYDPEENTAQSNAFPYENIDNVSCDGIGTLFSRNADLEAFEQSNPGWSRELSPDFGAILQTLPTPTIESYVYTLHNLPTE
;
A
#
# COMPACT_ATOMS: atom_id res chain seq x y z
N MET A 1 24.94 51.65 -42.22
CA MET A 1 25.60 51.83 -40.90
C MET A 1 24.55 52.26 -39.90
N ARG A 2 24.08 51.33 -39.05
CA ARG A 2 23.25 51.64 -37.88
C ARG A 2 24.00 51.10 -36.66
N THR A 3 24.30 52.02 -35.76
CA THR A 3 25.00 51.81 -34.50
C THR A 3 24.03 51.25 -33.45
N THR A 4 24.40 50.15 -32.82
CA THR A 4 23.73 49.57 -31.64
C THR A 4 24.33 50.15 -30.37
N HIS A 5 23.50 50.69 -29.48
CA HIS A 5 23.86 51.01 -28.10
C HIS A 5 23.49 49.83 -27.18
N PRO A 6 24.42 49.33 -26.33
CA PRO A 6 24.08 48.45 -25.22
C PRO A 6 23.94 49.31 -23.96
N GLY A 7 22.83 49.16 -23.25
CA GLY A 7 22.70 49.79 -21.94
C GLY A 7 21.27 49.77 -21.46
N VAL A 8 21.12 49.36 -20.19
CA VAL A 8 19.88 49.37 -19.39
C VAL A 8 19.03 48.10 -19.49
N VAL A 9 19.57 46.96 -19.05
CA VAL A 9 18.78 45.86 -18.47
C VAL A 9 19.59 45.21 -17.32
N VAL A 10 19.77 45.91 -16.19
CA VAL A 10 20.38 45.28 -14.98
C VAL A 10 19.69 45.69 -13.66
N VAL A 11 18.73 46.62 -13.63
CA VAL A 11 18.24 47.16 -12.34
C VAL A 11 16.88 46.57 -11.88
N ILE A 12 16.23 45.68 -12.64
CA ILE A 12 14.91 45.14 -12.25
C ILE A 12 15.00 43.73 -11.61
N LEU A 13 16.09 42.96 -11.85
CA LEU A 13 16.18 41.58 -11.33
C LEU A 13 16.51 41.51 -9.83
N ALA A 14 17.28 42.48 -9.29
CA ALA A 14 17.66 42.47 -7.88
C ALA A 14 16.47 42.77 -6.94
N SER A 15 15.49 43.56 -7.41
CA SER A 15 14.29 43.91 -6.63
C SER A 15 13.25 42.81 -6.59
N LEU A 16 13.25 41.89 -7.57
CA LEU A 16 12.38 40.71 -7.60
C LEU A 16 12.91 39.58 -6.71
N LEU A 17 14.23 39.47 -6.53
CA LEU A 17 14.85 38.46 -5.67
C LEU A 17 14.71 38.75 -4.15
N GLN A 18 14.48 40.01 -3.75
CA GLN A 18 14.20 40.36 -2.35
C GLN A 18 12.73 40.17 -1.94
N ALA A 19 11.81 39.93 -2.89
CA ALA A 19 10.40 39.68 -2.59
C ALA A 19 10.09 38.19 -2.33
N CYS A 20 11.06 37.29 -2.50
CA CYS A 20 10.91 35.85 -2.26
C CYS A 20 11.56 35.35 -0.96
N THR A 21 12.16 36.24 -0.15
CA THR A 21 12.58 35.89 1.22
C THR A 21 11.40 36.11 2.18
N VAL A 22 10.31 35.37 1.96
CA VAL A 22 9.35 35.11 3.01
C VAL A 22 9.84 33.81 3.63
N GLU A 23 10.53 33.91 4.77
CA GLU A 23 10.64 32.74 5.65
C GLU A 23 9.20 32.30 5.94
N PRO A 24 8.76 31.11 5.49
CA PRO A 24 7.45 30.63 5.87
C PRO A 24 7.43 30.57 7.41
N PRO A 25 6.33 31.00 8.06
CA PRO A 25 6.19 30.77 9.49
C PRO A 25 6.38 29.27 9.73
N LYS A 26 7.21 28.94 10.73
CA LYS A 26 7.40 27.57 11.20
C LYS A 26 6.03 26.90 11.35
N GLY A 27 5.86 25.73 10.72
CA GLY A 27 4.60 24.98 10.71
C GLY A 27 3.65 25.22 9.52
N THR A 28 4.03 25.95 8.47
CA THR A 28 3.13 26.09 7.30
C THR A 28 3.15 24.82 6.44
N GLN A 29 2.13 23.97 6.60
CA GLN A 29 1.92 22.77 5.80
C GLN A 29 1.73 23.15 4.31
N ILE A 30 2.64 22.70 3.45
CA ILE A 30 2.57 22.98 2.00
C ILE A 30 1.46 22.09 1.41
N GLY A 31 0.27 22.66 1.24
CA GLY A 31 -0.87 21.98 0.60
C GLY A 31 -2.26 22.36 1.10
N ALA A 32 -2.39 23.20 2.13
CA ALA A 32 -3.68 23.56 2.71
C ALA A 32 -4.57 24.35 1.72
N ILE A 33 -5.48 23.65 1.06
CA ILE A 33 -6.80 24.19 0.69
C ILE A 33 -7.30 24.92 1.94
N ARG A 34 -7.67 26.22 1.83
CA ARG A 34 -8.14 27.06 2.95
C ARG A 34 -8.76 26.21 4.07
N GLU A 35 -8.07 26.13 5.20
CA GLU A 35 -8.59 25.48 6.40
C GLU A 35 -9.94 26.14 6.73
N PRO A 36 -11.03 25.37 6.84
CA PRO A 36 -12.33 25.91 7.17
C PRO A 36 -12.25 26.62 8.53
N ASP A 37 -12.82 27.82 8.63
CA ASP A 37 -13.00 28.51 9.93
C ASP A 37 -14.50 28.49 10.28
N PRO A 38 -14.93 27.83 11.38
CA PRO A 38 -14.08 27.13 12.36
C PRO A 38 -13.56 25.79 11.83
N ASP A 39 -12.47 25.31 12.44
CA ASP A 39 -11.90 24.01 12.14
C ASP A 39 -12.98 22.91 12.24
N PRO A 40 -13.03 21.96 11.28
CA PRO A 40 -13.99 20.88 11.35
C PRO A 40 -13.80 20.11 12.65
N GLN A 41 -14.92 19.87 13.34
CA GLN A 41 -14.89 18.99 14.50
C GLN A 41 -14.63 17.56 14.03
N PRO A 42 -13.82 16.78 14.77
CA PRO A 42 -13.65 15.37 14.47
C PRO A 42 -15.00 14.62 14.55
N PRO A 43 -15.10 13.42 13.94
CA PRO A 43 -16.26 12.56 14.07
C PRO A 43 -16.68 12.41 15.54
N SER A 44 -17.98 12.53 15.80
CA SER A 44 -18.52 12.49 17.18
C SER A 44 -18.26 11.18 17.94
N ASP A 45 -17.86 10.15 17.22
CA ASP A 45 -17.52 8.82 17.72
C ASP A 45 -16.03 8.51 17.70
N LEU A 46 -15.16 9.48 17.38
CA LEU A 46 -13.69 9.34 17.45
C LEU A 46 -13.24 8.82 18.81
N ALA A 47 -13.81 9.31 19.91
CA ALA A 47 -13.46 8.86 21.26
C ALA A 47 -13.82 7.38 21.55
N ARG A 48 -14.63 6.74 20.67
CA ARG A 48 -14.97 5.31 20.78
C ARG A 48 -14.07 4.44 19.91
N LEU A 49 -13.24 5.03 19.05
CA LEU A 49 -12.30 4.30 18.23
C LEU A 49 -11.10 3.91 19.09
N ASP A 50 -10.87 2.61 19.18
CA ASP A 50 -9.59 2.11 19.69
C ASP A 50 -8.55 2.24 18.56
N MET A 51 -7.74 3.29 18.67
CA MET A 51 -6.71 3.60 17.68
C MET A 51 -5.47 2.70 17.80
N ASN A 52 -5.26 2.05 18.94
CA ASN A 52 -4.20 1.04 19.07
C ASN A 52 -4.58 -0.22 18.30
N ASP A 53 -5.81 -0.70 18.47
CA ASP A 53 -6.36 -1.80 17.67
C ASP A 53 -6.36 -1.46 16.18
N ALA A 54 -6.67 -0.20 15.83
CA ALA A 54 -6.62 0.26 14.44
C ALA A 54 -5.24 0.14 13.80
N VAL A 55 -4.18 0.53 14.53
CA VAL A 55 -2.79 0.35 14.09
C VAL A 55 -2.44 -1.14 13.96
N ALA A 56 -2.87 -1.97 14.92
CA ALA A 56 -2.66 -3.41 14.86
C ALA A 56 -3.32 -4.04 13.61
N ASP A 57 -4.56 -3.67 13.31
CA ASP A 57 -5.29 -4.16 12.13
C ASP A 57 -4.67 -3.66 10.82
N ALA A 58 -4.20 -2.41 10.78
CA ALA A 58 -3.45 -1.87 9.67
C ALA A 58 -2.16 -2.66 9.40
N LEU A 59 -1.35 -2.94 10.43
CA LEU A 59 -0.13 -3.72 10.26
C LEU A 59 -0.40 -5.17 9.86
N ARG A 60 -1.44 -5.80 10.41
CA ARG A 60 -1.86 -7.15 9.96
C ARG A 60 -2.22 -7.16 8.49
N LEU A 61 -2.95 -6.14 8.04
CA LEU A 61 -3.26 -5.97 6.63
C LEU A 61 -1.97 -5.82 5.79
N ALA A 62 -0.99 -5.01 6.24
CA ALA A 62 0.29 -4.87 5.56
C ALA A 62 1.01 -6.22 5.35
N GLY A 63 0.99 -7.08 6.37
CA GLY A 63 1.56 -8.43 6.24
C GLY A 63 0.79 -9.34 5.27
N ILE A 64 -0.52 -9.15 5.12
CA ILE A 64 -1.37 -9.96 4.24
C ILE A 64 -1.32 -9.48 2.78
N VAL A 65 -1.19 -8.17 2.55
CA VAL A 65 -1.12 -7.55 1.21
C VAL A 65 0.27 -7.78 0.64
N THR A 66 0.52 -9.00 0.18
CA THR A 66 1.77 -9.38 -0.48
C THR A 66 1.47 -10.02 -1.82
N SER A 67 2.49 -10.05 -2.68
CA SER A 67 2.49 -10.84 -3.92
C SER A 67 2.08 -12.30 -3.70
N ALA A 68 2.31 -12.86 -2.49
CA ALA A 68 1.97 -14.24 -2.16
C ALA A 68 0.51 -14.57 -2.46
N SER A 69 -0.43 -13.65 -2.20
CA SER A 69 -1.85 -13.88 -2.48
C SER A 69 -2.14 -13.97 -3.99
N ALA A 70 -1.51 -13.10 -4.78
CA ALA A 70 -1.66 -13.11 -6.24
C ALA A 70 -1.08 -14.40 -6.83
N PHE A 71 0.14 -14.77 -6.44
CA PHE A 71 0.78 -16.00 -6.89
C PHE A 71 0.08 -17.27 -6.44
N GLN A 72 -0.39 -17.36 -5.19
CA GLN A 72 -1.13 -18.53 -4.70
C GLN A 72 -2.43 -18.74 -5.47
N GLY A 73 -3.18 -17.67 -5.72
CA GLY A 73 -4.39 -17.73 -6.53
C GLY A 73 -4.12 -18.10 -7.99
N HIS A 74 -3.02 -17.61 -8.56
CA HIS A 74 -2.56 -18.01 -9.89
C HIS A 74 -2.17 -19.50 -9.96
N VAL A 75 -1.39 -20.01 -8.99
CA VAL A 75 -1.03 -21.44 -8.94
C VAL A 75 -2.26 -22.32 -8.78
N ALA A 76 -3.19 -21.96 -7.89
CA ALA A 76 -4.45 -22.69 -7.73
C ALA A 76 -5.29 -22.71 -9.03
N THR A 77 -5.23 -21.63 -9.80
CA THR A 77 -5.84 -21.52 -11.13
C THR A 77 -5.20 -22.49 -12.13
N LEU A 78 -3.87 -22.58 -12.16
CA LEU A 78 -3.14 -23.52 -13.01
C LEU A 78 -3.37 -24.98 -12.59
N ASP A 79 -3.45 -25.27 -11.30
CA ASP A 79 -3.77 -26.62 -10.80
C ASP A 79 -5.16 -27.07 -11.27
N LEU A 80 -6.14 -26.16 -11.23
CA LEU A 80 -7.49 -26.41 -11.72
C LEU A 80 -7.50 -26.65 -13.24
N ALA A 81 -6.57 -26.03 -13.97
CA ALA A 81 -6.40 -26.15 -15.40
C ALA A 81 -5.63 -27.41 -15.83
N SER A 82 -4.68 -27.90 -15.03
CA SER A 82 -3.75 -28.99 -15.36
C SER A 82 -4.40 -30.28 -15.86
N THR A 83 -5.69 -30.49 -15.52
CA THR A 83 -6.48 -31.63 -15.96
C THR A 83 -7.27 -31.40 -17.26
N ARG A 84 -7.10 -30.24 -17.92
CA ARG A 84 -8.02 -29.70 -18.93
C ARG A 84 -7.31 -28.93 -20.04
N SER A 85 -8.03 -28.65 -21.12
CA SER A 85 -7.54 -27.92 -22.30
C SER A 85 -7.74 -26.39 -22.20
N CYS A 86 -8.00 -25.85 -21.01
CA CYS A 86 -8.38 -24.45 -20.79
C CYS A 86 -7.89 -24.00 -19.39
N PRO A 87 -7.10 -22.92 -19.29
CA PRO A 87 -6.58 -22.09 -20.38
C PRO A 87 -5.41 -22.78 -21.12
N GLN A 88 -5.05 -22.25 -22.30
CA GLN A 88 -3.82 -22.67 -22.98
C GLN A 88 -2.64 -21.84 -22.46
N VAL A 89 -1.57 -22.51 -22.05
CA VAL A 89 -0.32 -21.87 -21.61
C VAL A 89 0.68 -21.87 -22.76
N TRP A 90 1.42 -20.77 -22.92
CA TRP A 90 2.49 -20.63 -23.89
C TRP A 90 3.74 -19.99 -23.28
N VAL A 91 4.84 -20.15 -24.01
CA VAL A 91 6.12 -19.48 -23.74
C VAL A 91 6.11 -18.09 -24.36
N GLY A 92 6.61 -17.12 -23.60
CA GLY A 92 6.70 -15.71 -23.98
C GLY A 92 5.40 -14.94 -23.75
N VAL A 93 5.40 -13.70 -24.21
CA VAL A 93 4.28 -12.77 -24.06
C VAL A 93 3.13 -13.06 -25.02
N PRO A 94 1.88 -12.75 -24.62
CA PRO A 94 0.74 -12.76 -25.53
C PRO A 94 0.97 -11.87 -26.75
N PRO A 95 0.43 -12.19 -27.94
CA PRO A 95 0.54 -11.30 -29.09
C PRO A 95 -0.02 -9.89 -28.78
N ASP A 96 0.75 -8.83 -29.03
CA ASP A 96 0.39 -7.42 -28.74
C ASP A 96 -0.94 -6.98 -29.36
N ASN A 97 -1.39 -7.66 -30.42
CA ASN A 97 -2.66 -7.37 -31.06
C ASN A 97 -3.88 -7.92 -30.30
N LEU A 98 -3.67 -8.68 -29.23
CA LEU A 98 -4.71 -9.28 -28.39
C LEU A 98 -4.83 -8.59 -27.02
N ILE A 99 -3.76 -7.94 -26.55
CA ILE A 99 -3.67 -7.33 -25.23
C ILE A 99 -3.00 -5.97 -25.35
N ASP A 100 -3.64 -4.92 -24.85
CA ASP A 100 -3.09 -3.56 -24.83
C ASP A 100 -2.15 -3.36 -23.64
N ILE A 101 -1.12 -4.20 -23.56
CA ILE A 101 -0.07 -4.13 -22.55
C ILE A 101 1.26 -4.10 -23.27
N GLN A 102 2.05 -3.08 -22.96
CA GLN A 102 3.43 -3.00 -23.40
C GLN A 102 4.25 -3.86 -22.44
N PHE A 103 4.48 -5.10 -22.85
CA PHE A 103 5.60 -5.87 -22.32
C PHE A 103 6.85 -5.37 -23.03
N ASP A 104 7.98 -5.30 -22.32
CA ASP A 104 9.24 -5.10 -23.02
C ASP A 104 9.47 -6.32 -23.93
N ASP A 105 9.77 -6.09 -25.22
CA ASP A 105 9.83 -7.10 -26.29
C ASP A 105 10.79 -8.29 -26.03
N GLU A 106 11.53 -8.26 -24.92
CA GLU A 106 12.52 -9.24 -24.46
C GLU A 106 12.08 -10.01 -23.20
N GLU A 107 10.85 -9.83 -22.69
CA GLU A 107 10.40 -10.51 -21.47
C GLU A 107 10.20 -12.02 -21.68
N GLU A 108 11.19 -12.78 -21.23
CA GLU A 108 11.12 -14.23 -21.06
C GLU A 108 10.09 -14.58 -19.98
N GLY A 109 9.23 -15.57 -20.24
CA GLY A 109 8.22 -15.97 -19.28
C GLY A 109 7.19 -16.92 -19.85
N LEU A 110 6.12 -17.11 -19.10
CA LEU A 110 4.97 -17.90 -19.52
C LEU A 110 3.71 -17.04 -19.44
N SER A 111 2.76 -17.34 -20.31
CA SER A 111 1.46 -16.69 -20.24
C SER A 111 0.33 -17.63 -20.56
N TRP A 112 -0.87 -17.22 -20.16
CA TRP A 112 -2.11 -17.72 -20.72
C TRP A 112 -3.07 -16.56 -21.02
N LEU A 113 -3.86 -16.72 -22.07
CA LEU A 113 -5.04 -15.89 -22.39
C LEU A 113 -6.20 -16.86 -22.58
N ALA A 114 -7.32 -16.57 -21.95
CA ALA A 114 -8.49 -17.39 -22.07
C ALA A 114 -9.77 -16.58 -22.10
N ASP A 115 -10.66 -17.03 -22.97
CA ASP A 115 -12.09 -16.82 -22.91
C ASP A 115 -12.71 -18.21 -23.11
N CYS A 116 -12.59 -19.04 -22.07
CA CYS A 116 -12.98 -20.44 -22.16
C CYS A 116 -13.52 -20.97 -20.84
N ALA A 117 -14.34 -22.02 -20.94
CA ALA A 117 -14.92 -22.69 -19.79
C ALA A 117 -14.67 -24.19 -19.84
N SER A 118 -14.66 -24.76 -18.64
CA SER A 118 -14.54 -26.19 -18.38
C SER A 118 -15.62 -26.61 -17.38
N SER A 119 -15.71 -27.91 -17.09
CA SER A 119 -16.74 -28.42 -16.18
C SER A 119 -16.62 -27.95 -14.72
N ALA A 120 -15.48 -27.39 -14.29
CA ALA A 120 -15.32 -26.84 -12.94
C ALA A 120 -14.82 -25.39 -12.87
N ALA A 121 -14.50 -24.74 -13.99
CA ALA A 121 -14.19 -23.32 -13.98
C ALA A 121 -14.32 -22.67 -15.36
N SER A 122 -14.66 -21.39 -15.34
CA SER A 122 -14.55 -20.44 -16.44
C SER A 122 -13.33 -19.55 -16.21
N TYR A 123 -12.55 -19.34 -17.25
CA TYR A 123 -11.35 -18.51 -17.28
C TYR A 123 -11.59 -17.38 -18.29
N ASP A 124 -11.33 -16.16 -17.84
CA ASP A 124 -11.49 -14.94 -18.62
C ASP A 124 -10.25 -14.06 -18.42
N GLY A 125 -9.81 -13.39 -19.49
CA GLY A 125 -8.65 -12.50 -19.47
C GLY A 125 -7.30 -13.20 -19.63
N PHE A 126 -6.23 -12.61 -19.09
CA PHE A 126 -4.87 -13.08 -19.30
C PHE A 126 -4.03 -13.04 -18.03
N THR A 127 -2.95 -13.81 -18.04
CA THR A 127 -1.88 -13.72 -17.05
C THR A 127 -0.54 -13.97 -17.72
N HIS A 128 0.46 -13.18 -17.37
CA HIS A 128 1.86 -13.35 -17.73
C HIS A 128 2.68 -13.43 -16.45
N TRP A 129 3.64 -14.33 -16.39
CA TRP A 129 4.56 -14.42 -15.26
C TRP A 129 5.96 -14.80 -15.69
N THR A 130 6.92 -14.30 -14.91
CA THR A 130 8.34 -14.59 -15.08
C THR A 130 8.89 -15.13 -13.77
N THR A 131 9.91 -15.97 -13.86
CA THR A 131 10.64 -16.50 -12.70
C THR A 131 12.11 -16.54 -13.06
N ASP A 132 12.95 -15.94 -12.22
CA ASP A 132 14.40 -15.97 -12.36
C ASP A 132 15.03 -16.53 -11.08
N VAL A 133 16.04 -17.38 -11.24
CA VAL A 133 16.80 -17.95 -10.12
C VAL A 133 18.27 -17.90 -10.50
N ALA A 134 19.08 -17.20 -9.69
CA ALA A 134 20.51 -17.13 -9.92
C ALA A 134 21.14 -18.53 -9.90
N GLU A 135 22.14 -18.76 -10.77
CA GLU A 135 22.81 -20.07 -10.89
C GLU A 135 23.43 -20.55 -9.57
N ASP A 136 23.85 -19.62 -8.70
CA ASP A 136 24.43 -19.92 -7.40
C ASP A 136 23.38 -20.05 -6.27
N GLY A 137 22.10 -19.87 -6.60
CA GLY A 137 20.99 -19.89 -5.66
C GLY A 137 20.99 -18.73 -4.65
N SER A 138 21.78 -17.68 -4.89
CA SER A 138 21.87 -16.52 -4.00
C SER A 138 20.68 -15.57 -4.16
N SER A 139 19.96 -15.63 -5.27
CA SER A 139 18.75 -14.84 -5.46
C SER A 139 17.72 -15.59 -6.28
N ALA A 140 16.47 -15.19 -6.09
CA ALA A 140 15.37 -15.55 -6.95
C ALA A 140 14.40 -14.38 -7.03
N SER A 141 13.73 -14.25 -8.17
CA SER A 141 12.68 -13.25 -8.38
C SER A 141 11.54 -13.82 -9.20
N ARG A 142 10.37 -13.21 -9.10
CA ARG A 142 9.24 -13.50 -9.97
C ARG A 142 8.35 -12.28 -10.12
N THR A 143 7.73 -12.18 -11.28
CA THR A 143 6.76 -11.14 -11.62
C THR A 143 5.49 -11.79 -12.15
N LEU A 144 4.35 -11.21 -11.85
CA LEU A 144 3.03 -11.63 -12.28
C LEU A 144 2.25 -10.39 -12.71
N ILE A 145 1.86 -10.36 -13.98
CA ILE A 145 1.00 -9.34 -14.57
C ILE A 145 -0.28 -10.03 -15.02
N ALA A 146 -1.44 -9.53 -14.61
CA ALA A 146 -2.71 -10.10 -15.04
C ALA A 146 -3.80 -9.06 -15.18
N ASP A 147 -4.74 -9.35 -16.06
CA ASP A 147 -6.13 -8.88 -16.03
C ASP A 147 -6.96 -10.14 -16.29
N ALA A 148 -7.22 -10.88 -15.22
CA ALA A 148 -7.80 -12.22 -15.29
C ALA A 148 -8.85 -12.47 -14.22
N SER A 149 -9.81 -13.32 -14.55
CA SER A 149 -10.82 -13.83 -13.64
C SER A 149 -11.08 -15.32 -13.87
N VAL A 150 -11.25 -16.03 -12.76
CA VAL A 150 -11.49 -17.46 -12.71
C VAL A 150 -12.68 -17.69 -11.80
N SER A 151 -13.73 -18.27 -12.33
CA SER A 151 -14.98 -18.51 -11.62
C SER A 151 -15.40 -19.96 -11.69
N ASP A 152 -16.08 -20.45 -10.66
CA ASP A 152 -16.68 -21.79 -10.67
C ASP A 152 -17.93 -21.83 -11.60
N PRO A 153 -18.54 -23.02 -11.84
CA PRO A 153 -19.72 -23.12 -12.70
C PRO A 153 -20.97 -22.42 -12.16
N SER A 154 -20.98 -22.02 -10.88
CA SER A 154 -22.05 -21.23 -10.27
C SER A 154 -21.88 -19.72 -10.50
N GLY A 155 -20.73 -19.30 -11.05
CA GLY A 155 -20.36 -17.89 -11.23
C GLY A 155 -19.70 -17.28 -10.01
N THR A 156 -19.29 -18.08 -9.02
CA THR A 156 -18.52 -17.59 -7.88
C THR A 156 -17.08 -17.37 -8.30
N VAL A 157 -16.57 -16.15 -8.13
CA VAL A 157 -15.16 -15.80 -8.41
C VAL A 157 -14.26 -16.55 -7.41
N LEU A 158 -13.42 -17.43 -7.95
CA LEU A 158 -12.40 -18.16 -7.21
C LEU A 158 -11.15 -17.30 -7.04
N TRP A 159 -10.72 -16.68 -8.14
CA TRP A 159 -9.58 -15.76 -8.19
C TRP A 159 -9.82 -14.75 -9.31
N ALA A 160 -9.61 -13.47 -9.04
CA ALA A 160 -9.49 -12.47 -10.08
C ALA A 160 -8.40 -11.48 -9.68
N TYR A 161 -7.56 -11.13 -10.64
CA TYR A 161 -6.42 -10.27 -10.44
C TYR A 161 -6.24 -9.33 -11.62
N ASP A 162 -6.18 -8.03 -11.33
CA ASP A 162 -5.95 -6.94 -12.26
C ASP A 162 -4.79 -6.09 -11.73
N GLY A 163 -3.59 -6.26 -12.28
CA GLY A 163 -2.40 -5.50 -11.92
C GLY A 163 -1.09 -6.28 -12.04
N GLU A 164 -0.08 -5.76 -11.36
CA GLU A 164 1.29 -6.27 -11.35
C GLU A 164 1.75 -6.56 -9.92
N SER A 165 2.35 -7.73 -9.72
CA SER A 165 2.98 -8.11 -8.46
C SER A 165 4.31 -8.75 -8.73
N SER A 166 5.31 -8.40 -7.92
CA SER A 166 6.63 -9.00 -8.00
C SER A 166 7.17 -9.29 -6.62
N ASP A 167 8.05 -10.27 -6.50
CA ASP A 167 8.85 -10.44 -5.31
C ASP A 167 10.26 -10.95 -5.62
N THR A 168 11.16 -10.64 -4.71
CA THR A 168 12.57 -10.99 -4.76
C THR A 168 12.99 -11.58 -3.42
N LEU A 169 13.74 -12.66 -3.47
CA LEU A 169 14.46 -13.23 -2.35
C LEU A 169 15.96 -13.12 -2.64
N GLU A 170 16.71 -12.48 -1.74
CA GLU A 170 18.17 -12.42 -1.78
C GLU A 170 18.73 -13.14 -0.55
N MET A 171 19.76 -13.95 -0.73
CA MET A 171 20.40 -14.75 0.30
C MET A 171 21.90 -14.41 0.38
N THR A 172 22.38 -14.14 1.59
CA THR A 172 23.81 -13.94 1.88
C THR A 172 24.23 -14.86 3.03
N GLY A 173 24.71 -16.05 2.70
CA GLY A 173 25.06 -17.06 3.71
C GLY A 173 23.80 -17.62 4.39
N SER A 174 23.63 -17.36 5.68
CA SER A 174 22.41 -17.69 6.43
C SER A 174 21.38 -16.55 6.45
N ASP A 175 21.78 -15.36 6.02
CA ASP A 175 20.96 -14.17 6.05
C ASP A 175 20.12 -14.07 4.77
N PHE A 176 18.94 -13.46 4.87
CA PHE A 176 18.07 -13.25 3.72
C PHE A 176 17.37 -11.90 3.79
N THR A 177 17.03 -11.38 2.61
CA THR A 177 16.12 -10.25 2.41
C THR A 177 15.04 -10.69 1.43
N TYR A 178 13.78 -10.53 1.83
CA TYR A 178 12.63 -10.75 0.97
C TYR A 178 11.92 -9.42 0.73
N ARG A 179 11.61 -9.13 -0.52
CA ARG A 179 10.91 -7.92 -0.95
C ARG A 179 9.71 -8.31 -1.80
N SER A 180 8.55 -7.76 -1.48
CA SER A 180 7.30 -7.96 -2.21
C SER A 180 6.77 -6.60 -2.66
N SER A 181 6.37 -6.52 -3.92
CA SER A 181 5.69 -5.39 -4.53
C SER A 181 4.34 -5.86 -5.04
N PHE A 182 3.28 -5.14 -4.70
CA PHE A 182 1.91 -5.45 -5.10
C PHE A 182 1.19 -4.18 -5.56
N ALA A 183 0.83 -4.15 -6.85
CA ALA A 183 0.22 -3.03 -7.53
C ALA A 183 -0.99 -3.53 -8.34
N GLY A 184 -2.15 -3.69 -7.70
CA GLY A 184 -3.32 -4.22 -8.38
C GLY A 184 -4.54 -4.41 -7.50
N VAL A 185 -5.57 -5.01 -8.09
CA VAL A 185 -6.82 -5.43 -7.45
C VAL A 185 -6.86 -6.95 -7.45
N ILE A 186 -6.98 -7.56 -6.28
CA ILE A 186 -7.18 -9.00 -6.15
C ILE A 186 -8.51 -9.27 -5.46
N THR A 187 -9.34 -10.14 -6.04
CA THR A 187 -10.63 -10.55 -5.48
C THR A 187 -10.81 -12.07 -5.60
N GLY A 188 -11.78 -12.62 -4.88
CA GLY A 188 -12.11 -14.04 -4.92
C GLY A 188 -12.31 -14.65 -3.54
N SER A 189 -12.53 -15.96 -3.52
CA SER A 189 -12.82 -16.73 -2.30
C SER A 189 -11.57 -17.39 -1.71
N MET A 190 -10.43 -16.70 -1.77
CA MET A 190 -9.19 -17.20 -1.17
C MET A 190 -9.28 -17.19 0.35
N SER A 191 -8.88 -18.28 0.99
CA SER A 191 -8.87 -18.40 2.45
C SER A 191 -7.99 -17.31 3.07
N GLY A 192 -8.58 -16.42 3.86
CA GLY A 192 -7.86 -15.37 4.61
C GLY A 192 -7.98 -13.96 4.01
N LEU A 193 -8.47 -13.84 2.77
CA LEU A 193 -8.81 -12.56 2.17
C LEU A 193 -10.33 -12.41 2.15
N GLY A 194 -10.83 -11.26 2.63
CA GLY A 194 -12.22 -10.87 2.45
C GLY A 194 -12.56 -10.70 0.97
N LYS A 195 -13.72 -10.14 0.64
CA LYS A 195 -14.26 -10.05 -0.74
C LYS A 195 -13.45 -9.16 -1.72
N GLY A 196 -12.19 -8.87 -1.46
CA GLY A 196 -11.30 -8.09 -2.31
C GLY A 196 -10.23 -7.32 -1.52
N LEU A 197 -9.05 -7.17 -2.12
CA LEU A 197 -8.00 -6.23 -1.72
C LEU A 197 -7.60 -5.41 -2.94
N ARG A 198 -7.34 -4.11 -2.75
CA ARG A 198 -6.81 -3.23 -3.78
C ARG A 198 -5.61 -2.48 -3.26
N ALA A 199 -4.51 -2.52 -3.98
CA ALA A 199 -3.40 -1.57 -3.81
C ALA A 199 -3.35 -0.73 -5.08
N GLN A 200 -3.59 0.57 -4.94
CA GLN A 200 -3.54 1.48 -6.08
C GLN A 200 -2.17 2.10 -6.24
N ASN A 201 -1.77 2.22 -7.50
CA ASN A 201 -0.70 3.10 -7.93
C ASN A 201 -1.18 4.55 -7.78
N ASN A 202 -0.73 5.23 -6.73
CA ASN A 202 -0.89 6.68 -6.66
C ASN A 202 0.15 7.34 -7.57
N ALA A 203 -0.21 7.54 -8.84
CA ALA A 203 0.62 8.13 -9.90
C ALA A 203 1.00 9.62 -9.69
N GLY A 204 1.02 10.11 -8.45
CA GLY A 204 1.32 11.50 -8.09
C GLY A 204 2.67 11.72 -7.38
N MET A 205 3.42 10.66 -7.07
CA MET A 205 4.84 10.74 -6.70
C MET A 205 5.61 10.03 -7.81
N ASP A 206 6.66 10.67 -8.34
CA ASP A 206 7.39 10.33 -9.58
C ASP A 206 8.12 8.95 -9.55
N GLY A 207 7.39 7.86 -9.35
CA GLY A 207 7.90 6.50 -9.28
C GLY A 207 6.85 5.47 -8.84
N GLY A 208 5.84 5.23 -9.68
CA GLY A 208 5.14 3.95 -9.86
C GLY A 208 4.73 3.07 -8.66
N GLY A 209 4.63 3.58 -7.44
CA GLY A 209 4.61 2.71 -6.26
C GLY A 209 3.23 2.13 -5.93
N GLY A 210 3.07 0.82 -6.12
CA GLY A 210 2.08 0.01 -5.40
C GLY A 210 2.41 -0.08 -3.90
N PHE A 211 1.92 -1.12 -3.23
CA PHE A 211 2.33 -1.45 -1.87
C PHE A 211 3.59 -2.31 -1.91
N VAL A 212 4.61 -1.94 -1.13
CA VAL A 212 5.87 -2.66 -0.99
C VAL A 212 6.05 -3.09 0.46
N ALA A 213 6.38 -4.37 0.66
CA ALA A 213 6.71 -4.94 1.94
C ALA A 213 8.05 -5.69 1.88
N GLU A 214 8.93 -5.44 2.84
CA GLU A 214 10.26 -6.02 2.92
C GLU A 214 10.48 -6.65 4.30
N TRP A 215 11.19 -7.78 4.33
CA TRP A 215 11.57 -8.52 5.52
C TRP A 215 13.02 -8.97 5.41
N ALA A 216 13.78 -8.84 6.49
CA ALA A 216 15.14 -9.36 6.56
C ALA A 216 15.30 -10.36 7.71
N SER A 217 16.31 -11.23 7.61
CA SER A 217 16.62 -12.26 8.60
C SER A 217 17.03 -11.72 9.97
N ASP A 218 17.46 -10.46 10.04
CA ASP A 218 17.77 -9.76 11.29
C ASP A 218 16.53 -9.21 12.01
N GLY A 219 15.33 -9.43 11.45
CA GLY A 219 14.07 -8.96 11.98
C GLY A 219 13.62 -7.60 11.44
N THR A 220 14.43 -6.95 10.60
CA THR A 220 14.06 -5.69 9.96
C THR A 220 12.84 -5.90 9.06
N MET A 221 11.87 -4.99 9.14
CA MET A 221 10.71 -4.98 8.25
C MET A 221 10.47 -3.57 7.71
N ARG A 222 10.04 -3.46 6.45
CA ARG A 222 9.65 -2.17 5.86
C ARG A 222 8.31 -2.31 5.16
N PHE A 223 7.43 -1.33 5.37
CA PHE A 223 6.16 -1.23 4.66
C PHE A 223 6.05 0.17 4.06
N SER A 224 5.79 0.25 2.75
CA SER A 224 5.63 1.54 2.08
C SER A 224 4.55 1.46 1.00
N GLY A 225 3.81 2.57 0.84
CA GLY A 225 2.75 2.67 -0.16
C GLY A 225 1.36 2.71 0.46
N SER A 226 0.34 2.34 -0.31
CA SER A 226 -1.06 2.42 0.15
C SER A 226 -1.89 1.22 -0.28
N VAL A 227 -2.78 0.83 0.62
CA VAL A 227 -3.82 -0.18 0.40
C VAL A 227 -5.17 0.52 0.51
N GLU A 228 -6.09 0.21 -0.40
CA GLU A 228 -7.40 0.85 -0.52
C GLU A 228 -8.50 -0.19 -0.70
N ALA A 229 -9.75 0.29 -0.61
CA ALA A 229 -10.96 -0.41 -1.04
C ALA A 229 -11.03 -1.86 -0.55
N PHE A 230 -11.15 -2.03 0.77
CA PHE A 230 -11.45 -3.32 1.38
C PHE A 230 -12.88 -3.74 1.09
N ASP A 231 -13.16 -4.09 -0.17
CA ASP A 231 -14.44 -4.65 -0.57
C ASP A 231 -14.67 -5.94 0.24
N GLY A 232 -15.74 -5.94 1.04
CA GLY A 232 -16.09 -7.05 1.93
C GLY A 232 -15.49 -7.02 3.32
N TYR A 233 -14.58 -6.09 3.62
CA TYR A 233 -14.42 -5.65 5.00
C TYR A 233 -15.34 -4.46 5.28
N GLY A 234 -15.72 -3.65 4.25
CA GLY A 234 -16.60 -2.44 4.22
C GLY A 234 -18.10 -2.63 4.14
N PRO A 235 -18.93 -1.65 4.57
CA PRO A 235 -20.28 -1.56 4.01
C PRO A 235 -20.17 -1.46 2.49
N ILE A 236 -21.13 -2.08 1.80
CA ILE A 236 -21.27 -2.12 0.34
C ILE A 236 -21.03 -0.72 -0.24
N ASP A 237 -20.10 -0.61 -1.18
CA ASP A 237 -19.86 0.61 -1.95
C ASP A 237 -21.16 1.01 -2.67
N GLN A 238 -21.82 2.05 -2.18
CA GLN A 238 -23.08 2.56 -2.74
C GLN A 238 -22.89 3.41 -4.00
N ARG A 239 -21.70 3.41 -4.62
CA ARG A 239 -21.48 4.14 -5.88
C ARG A 239 -22.23 3.54 -7.08
N ASN A 240 -22.76 2.32 -6.97
CA ASN A 240 -23.78 1.83 -7.90
C ASN A 240 -25.14 2.38 -7.50
N GLY A 241 -25.57 3.46 -8.18
CA GLY A 241 -26.76 4.26 -7.90
C GLY A 241 -28.13 3.60 -8.10
N SER A 242 -28.24 2.29 -7.85
CA SER A 242 -29.49 1.53 -7.88
C SER A 242 -29.94 1.02 -6.51
N GLU A 243 -29.13 1.14 -5.46
CA GLU A 243 -29.54 0.79 -4.09
C GLU A 243 -29.95 2.04 -3.28
N PRO A 244 -30.97 1.92 -2.41
CA PRO A 244 -31.50 3.06 -1.68
C PRO A 244 -30.43 3.70 -0.80
N GLU A 245 -30.18 5.00 -1.00
CA GLU A 245 -29.35 5.82 -0.11
C GLU A 245 -29.74 5.53 1.34
N LEU A 246 -28.79 5.01 2.12
CA LEU A 246 -28.92 4.93 3.58
C LEU A 246 -28.77 6.35 4.17
N SER A 247 -29.68 7.23 3.78
CA SER A 247 -29.92 8.53 4.39
C SER A 247 -30.42 8.32 5.82
N GLY A 248 -29.50 8.03 6.74
CA GLY A 248 -29.83 7.86 8.16
C GLY A 248 -28.92 6.95 8.97
N VAL A 249 -27.87 6.36 8.39
CA VAL A 249 -26.87 5.60 9.17
C VAL A 249 -25.62 6.45 9.32
N THR A 250 -25.64 7.38 10.27
CA THR A 250 -24.43 8.07 10.73
C THR A 250 -23.79 7.26 11.86
N GLY A 251 -22.46 7.07 11.79
CA GLY A 251 -21.65 6.46 12.85
C GLY A 251 -21.17 5.02 12.58
N TRP A 252 -20.03 4.68 13.21
CA TRP A 252 -19.39 3.36 13.12
C TRP A 252 -20.27 2.25 13.71
N LYS A 253 -20.46 1.14 12.97
CA LYS A 253 -21.08 -0.07 13.51
C LYS A 253 -20.01 -1.10 13.91
N PRO A 254 -20.15 -1.73 15.08
CA PRO A 254 -19.34 -2.91 15.42
C PRO A 254 -19.40 -3.96 14.31
N GLY A 255 -18.23 -4.40 13.81
CA GLY A 255 -18.12 -5.39 12.74
C GLY A 255 -18.04 -4.83 11.30
N GLN A 256 -18.09 -3.51 11.12
CA GLN A 256 -17.68 -2.86 9.86
C GLN A 256 -16.18 -2.56 9.90
N PRO A 257 -15.49 -2.37 8.76
CA PRO A 257 -14.09 -2.06 8.83
C PRO A 257 -13.97 -0.62 9.29
N ARG A 258 -12.94 -0.40 10.08
CA ARG A 258 -12.73 0.91 10.66
C ARG A 258 -12.11 1.88 9.64
N PHE A 259 -11.55 1.39 8.53
CA PHE A 259 -10.88 2.23 7.54
C PHE A 259 -11.13 1.69 6.13
N THR A 260 -11.13 2.59 5.13
CA THR A 260 -11.25 2.28 3.70
C THR A 260 -9.92 2.33 2.97
N SER A 261 -8.91 2.95 3.58
CA SER A 261 -7.56 2.99 3.07
C SER A 261 -6.57 3.09 4.22
N VAL A 262 -5.42 2.47 4.01
CA VAL A 262 -4.26 2.56 4.88
C VAL A 262 -3.06 2.96 4.03
N ARG A 263 -2.23 3.85 4.56
CA ARG A 263 -0.95 4.26 3.99
C ARG A 263 0.16 3.91 4.96
N PHE A 264 1.28 3.44 4.43
CA PHE A 264 2.46 3.11 5.20
C PHE A 264 3.67 3.87 4.67
N ASP A 265 4.49 4.30 5.60
CA ASP A 265 5.92 4.53 5.41
C ASP A 265 6.57 4.17 6.75
N LEU A 266 6.76 2.87 6.98
CA LEU A 266 7.22 2.32 8.24
C LEU A 266 8.47 1.48 8.03
N THR A 267 9.43 1.60 8.94
CA THR A 267 10.57 0.71 9.08
C THR A 267 10.70 0.25 10.52
N PHE A 268 10.64 -1.06 10.75
CA PHE A 268 11.02 -1.69 12.00
C PHE A 268 12.47 -2.10 11.88
N ASP A 269 13.34 -1.56 12.74
CA ASP A 269 14.75 -1.97 12.80
C ASP A 269 15.06 -2.66 14.14
N SER A 270 16.24 -3.25 14.23
CA SER A 270 16.69 -3.92 15.45
C SER A 270 17.14 -2.96 16.56
N ALA A 271 17.30 -1.67 16.26
CA ALA A 271 17.72 -0.66 17.25
C ALA A 271 16.55 -0.25 18.15
N CYS A 272 15.33 -0.24 17.62
CA CYS A 272 14.10 0.00 18.37
C CYS A 272 13.01 -1.02 18.00
N ALA A 273 13.18 -2.27 18.42
CA ALA A 273 12.24 -3.35 18.10
C ALA A 273 10.81 -3.14 18.62
N GLU A 274 10.63 -2.22 19.57
CA GLU A 274 9.33 -1.90 20.18
C GLU A 274 8.61 -0.73 19.50
N GLU A 275 9.22 -0.05 18.51
CA GLU A 275 8.62 1.09 17.83
C GLU A 275 9.18 1.28 16.41
N PRO A 276 8.33 1.43 15.38
CA PRO A 276 8.82 1.70 14.04
C PRO A 276 9.27 3.15 13.85
N VAL A 277 10.12 3.36 12.86
CA VAL A 277 10.38 4.66 12.25
C VAL A 277 9.35 4.93 11.17
N GLY A 278 8.71 6.10 11.23
CA GLY A 278 7.80 6.62 10.22
C GLY A 278 6.35 6.71 10.65
N PHE A 279 5.41 6.43 9.73
CA PHE A 279 3.98 6.67 9.99
C PHE A 279 3.02 5.66 9.35
N VAL A 280 1.83 5.57 9.96
CA VAL A 280 0.64 4.91 9.40
C VAL A 280 -0.44 5.95 9.16
N GLY A 281 -0.92 6.06 7.93
CA GLY A 281 -2.10 6.83 7.58
C GLY A 281 -3.34 5.95 7.53
N LEU A 282 -4.43 6.36 8.18
CA LEU A 282 -5.70 5.65 8.21
C LEU A 282 -6.81 6.56 7.67
N ARG A 283 -7.53 6.09 6.66
CA ARG A 283 -8.66 6.82 6.08
C ARG A 283 -9.99 6.21 6.50
N GLY A 284 -10.82 6.99 7.19
CA GLY A 284 -12.17 6.59 7.56
C GLY A 284 -13.17 6.67 6.41
N ASN A 285 -14.35 6.06 6.58
CA ASN A 285 -15.43 6.03 5.58
C ASN A 285 -15.98 7.41 5.23
N GLU A 286 -15.90 8.35 6.18
CA GLU A 286 -16.40 9.73 6.04
C GLU A 286 -15.35 10.67 5.40
N GLY A 287 -14.22 10.13 4.93
CA GLY A 287 -13.17 10.90 4.26
C GLY A 287 -12.15 11.55 5.19
N PHE A 288 -12.27 11.38 6.51
CA PHE A 288 -11.25 11.78 7.47
C PHE A 288 -9.97 10.97 7.30
N TRP A 289 -8.84 11.65 7.41
CA TRP A 289 -7.51 11.06 7.45
C TRP A 289 -6.91 11.28 8.84
N PHE A 290 -6.41 10.18 9.39
CA PHE A 290 -5.61 10.14 10.60
C PHE A 290 -4.21 9.70 10.22
N ASP A 291 -3.18 10.41 10.65
CA ASP A 291 -1.80 10.00 10.46
C ASP A 291 -1.19 9.78 11.85
N ILE A 292 -0.68 8.57 12.10
CA ILE A 292 0.00 8.21 13.35
C ILE A 292 1.49 8.19 13.06
N TYR A 293 2.24 9.10 13.68
CA TYR A 293 3.70 9.17 13.58
C TYR A 293 4.34 8.55 14.80
N PHE A 294 5.39 7.75 14.59
CA PHE A 294 6.21 7.14 15.63
C PHE A 294 7.56 7.86 15.66
N LEU A 295 8.68 7.13 15.50
CA LEU A 295 9.99 7.76 15.37
C LEU A 295 10.15 8.52 14.03
N PRO A 296 10.89 9.64 14.01
CA PRO A 296 11.03 10.46 12.82
C PRO A 296 11.88 9.78 11.73
N ILE A 297 11.44 9.85 10.46
CA ILE A 297 12.17 9.32 9.30
C ILE A 297 13.43 10.14 9.01
N TYR A 298 13.34 11.45 9.26
CA TYR A 298 14.41 12.40 9.02
C TYR A 298 14.85 13.01 10.34
N ASP A 299 16.15 13.26 10.49
CA ASP A 299 16.65 13.99 11.64
C ASP A 299 16.05 15.41 11.64
N PRO A 300 15.29 15.80 12.68
CA PRO A 300 14.67 17.12 12.75
C PRO A 300 15.70 18.26 12.81
N GLU A 301 16.94 17.98 13.22
CA GLU A 301 18.03 18.97 13.29
C GLU A 301 18.68 19.26 11.92
N GLU A 302 18.46 18.41 10.90
CA GLU A 302 19.06 18.57 9.58
C GLU A 302 18.53 19.80 8.80
N ASN A 303 17.36 20.31 9.17
CA ASN A 303 16.74 21.50 8.57
C ASN A 303 16.66 21.45 7.02
N THR A 304 16.35 20.27 6.48
CA THR A 304 16.10 20.03 5.06
C THR A 304 14.63 20.30 4.72
N ALA A 305 14.31 20.43 3.42
CA ALA A 305 12.92 20.54 2.99
C ALA A 305 12.09 19.33 3.44
N GLN A 306 12.69 18.14 3.46
CA GLN A 306 12.09 16.91 3.92
C GLN A 306 11.89 16.90 5.43
N SER A 307 12.91 17.22 6.24
CA SER A 307 12.76 17.27 7.71
C SER A 307 11.73 18.30 8.15
N ASN A 308 11.55 19.39 7.39
CA ASN A 308 10.60 20.46 7.70
C ASN A 308 9.18 20.23 7.13
N ALA A 309 9.00 19.28 6.22
CA ALA A 309 7.70 19.01 5.57
C ALA A 309 6.75 18.17 6.44
N PHE A 310 7.29 17.49 7.44
CA PHE A 310 6.53 16.64 8.34
C PHE A 310 6.26 17.35 9.67
N PRO A 311 5.19 16.98 10.38
CA PRO A 311 4.84 17.57 11.68
C PRO A 311 5.78 17.12 12.81
N TYR A 312 7.07 16.86 12.54
CA TYR A 312 8.05 16.42 13.53
C TYR A 312 8.29 17.47 14.62
N GLU A 313 8.07 18.76 14.33
CA GLU A 313 8.10 19.82 15.35
C GLU A 313 7.07 19.60 16.48
N ASN A 314 6.09 18.70 16.28
CA ASN A 314 5.06 18.35 17.25
C ASN A 314 5.23 16.93 17.85
N ILE A 315 6.28 16.19 17.48
CA ILE A 315 6.60 14.93 18.14
C ILE A 315 7.46 15.27 19.36
N ASP A 316 6.81 15.35 20.52
CA ASP A 316 7.45 15.76 21.77
C ASP A 316 8.44 14.71 22.30
N ASN A 317 8.33 13.45 21.84
CA ASN A 317 9.21 12.37 22.25
C ASN A 317 9.84 11.63 21.06
N VAL A 318 11.17 11.68 20.96
CA VAL A 318 11.97 10.94 19.97
C VAL A 318 12.69 9.74 20.59
N SER A 319 12.34 9.37 21.82
CA SER A 319 12.87 8.18 22.46
C SER A 319 12.13 6.94 21.99
N CYS A 320 12.85 5.82 21.84
CA CYS A 320 12.28 4.49 21.65
C CYS A 320 11.44 4.08 22.88
N ASP A 321 10.15 4.42 22.88
CA ASP A 321 9.21 4.16 23.98
C ASP A 321 7.91 3.49 23.52
N GLY A 322 7.77 3.25 22.21
CA GLY A 322 6.60 2.60 21.64
C GLY A 322 5.38 3.51 21.51
N ILE A 323 5.56 4.83 21.66
CA ILE A 323 4.45 5.80 21.65
C ILE A 323 4.37 6.53 20.30
N GLY A 324 3.26 6.31 19.59
CA GLY A 324 2.89 7.09 18.43
C GLY A 324 2.04 8.31 18.77
N THR A 325 2.17 9.38 18.00
CA THR A 325 1.32 10.56 18.08
C THR A 325 0.33 10.59 16.92
N LEU A 326 -0.97 10.67 17.25
CA LEU A 326 -2.08 10.77 16.31
C LEU A 326 -2.32 12.21 15.87
N PHE A 327 -2.34 12.43 14.55
CA PHE A 327 -2.71 13.67 13.91
C PHE A 327 -3.95 13.46 13.03
N SER A 328 -4.73 14.51 12.82
CA SER A 328 -5.76 14.53 11.79
C SER A 328 -5.48 15.64 10.80
N ARG A 329 -5.70 15.38 9.51
CA ARG A 329 -5.47 16.39 8.46
C ARG A 329 -6.51 17.50 8.45
N ASN A 330 -7.69 17.24 8.99
CA ASN A 330 -8.85 18.14 8.85
C ASN A 330 -9.63 18.29 10.18
N ALA A 331 -9.02 17.97 11.33
CA ALA A 331 -9.68 18.09 12.62
C ALA A 331 -8.69 18.49 13.72
N ASP A 332 -9.13 19.39 14.60
CA ASP A 332 -8.38 19.78 15.79
C ASP A 332 -8.50 18.70 16.88
N LEU A 333 -7.49 17.83 16.94
CA LEU A 333 -7.42 16.76 17.93
C LEU A 333 -7.00 17.26 19.32
N GLU A 334 -6.32 18.41 19.41
CA GLU A 334 -5.89 18.96 20.69
C GLU A 334 -7.10 19.53 21.46
N ALA A 335 -7.95 20.32 20.79
CA ALA A 335 -9.22 20.75 21.37
C ALA A 335 -10.14 19.56 21.69
N PHE A 336 -10.09 18.49 20.89
CA PHE A 336 -10.84 17.27 21.17
C PHE A 336 -10.35 16.57 22.45
N GLU A 337 -9.04 16.40 22.62
CA GLU A 337 -8.44 15.81 23.83
C GLU A 337 -8.80 16.62 25.09
N GLN A 338 -8.70 17.95 25.03
CA GLN A 338 -9.06 18.84 26.14
C GLN A 338 -10.55 18.73 26.54
N SER A 339 -11.43 18.48 25.56
CA SER A 339 -12.87 18.36 25.79
C SER A 339 -13.35 16.94 26.10
N ASN A 340 -12.50 15.92 25.95
CA ASN A 340 -12.82 14.51 26.19
C ASN A 340 -11.85 13.86 27.19
N PRO A 341 -12.05 14.08 28.51
CA PRO A 341 -11.20 13.50 29.55
C PRO A 341 -11.18 11.96 29.46
N GLY A 342 -10.00 11.39 29.23
CA GLY A 342 -9.79 9.93 29.09
C GLY A 342 -9.55 9.46 27.66
N TRP A 343 -9.64 10.35 26.67
CA TRP A 343 -9.10 10.13 25.33
C TRP A 343 -7.70 10.76 25.25
N SER A 344 -6.81 10.17 24.46
CA SER A 344 -5.50 10.77 24.17
C SER A 344 -5.10 10.55 22.72
N ARG A 345 -4.31 11.50 22.20
CA ARG A 345 -3.64 11.41 20.90
C ARG A 345 -2.36 10.57 20.95
N GLU A 346 -1.83 10.27 22.14
CA GLU A 346 -0.72 9.35 22.33
C GLU A 346 -1.23 7.90 22.29
N LEU A 347 -0.66 7.11 21.40
CA LEU A 347 -1.01 5.72 21.15
C LEU A 347 0.16 4.83 21.54
N SER A 348 -0.10 3.71 22.21
CA SER A 348 0.92 2.72 22.55
C SER A 348 0.49 1.34 22.05
N PRO A 349 0.62 1.08 20.73
CA PRO A 349 0.35 -0.24 20.17
C PRO A 349 1.34 -1.27 20.72
N ASP A 350 0.86 -2.49 21.01
CA ASP A 350 1.74 -3.61 21.39
C ASP A 350 2.43 -4.17 20.14
N PHE A 351 3.48 -3.50 19.67
CA PHE A 351 4.22 -3.89 18.47
C PHE A 351 4.82 -5.29 18.58
N GLY A 352 5.30 -5.67 19.77
CA GLY A 352 5.81 -7.02 20.00
C GLY A 352 4.74 -8.09 19.71
N ALA A 353 3.52 -7.91 20.21
CA ALA A 353 2.41 -8.81 19.91
C ALA A 353 1.96 -8.72 18.44
N ILE A 354 1.93 -7.52 17.86
CA ILE A 354 1.53 -7.32 16.45
C ILE A 354 2.49 -8.07 15.52
N LEU A 355 3.80 -7.83 15.66
CA LEU A 355 4.84 -8.42 14.81
C LEU A 355 4.86 -9.94 14.88
N GLN A 356 4.58 -10.54 16.04
CA GLN A 356 4.44 -11.99 16.20
C GLN A 356 3.23 -12.58 15.46
N THR A 357 2.24 -11.76 15.10
CA THR A 357 1.06 -12.19 14.34
C THR A 357 1.15 -11.91 12.84
N LEU A 358 2.17 -11.15 12.40
CA LEU A 358 2.33 -10.87 10.97
C LEU A 358 2.71 -12.15 10.23
N PRO A 359 2.02 -12.49 9.13
CA PRO A 359 2.45 -13.59 8.28
C PRO A 359 3.80 -13.20 7.66
N THR A 360 4.89 -13.79 8.15
CA THR A 360 6.19 -13.67 7.50
C THR A 360 6.26 -14.68 6.36
N PRO A 361 6.62 -14.24 5.13
CA PRO A 361 6.90 -15.14 4.03
C PRO A 361 7.96 -16.16 4.46
N THR A 362 7.63 -17.45 4.35
CA THR A 362 8.61 -18.50 4.59
C THR A 362 9.39 -18.76 3.30
N ILE A 363 10.66 -19.16 3.40
CA ILE A 363 11.43 -19.61 2.22
C ILE A 363 10.66 -20.72 1.49
N GLU A 364 10.00 -21.62 2.22
CA GLU A 364 9.15 -22.66 1.64
C GLU A 364 7.97 -22.10 0.84
N SER A 365 7.31 -21.04 1.32
CA SER A 365 6.23 -20.38 0.55
C SER A 365 6.71 -19.75 -0.76
N TYR A 366 8.00 -19.39 -0.84
CA TYR A 366 8.64 -18.88 -2.04
C TYR A 366 9.04 -20.02 -3.00
N VAL A 367 9.69 -21.05 -2.46
CA VAL A 367 10.18 -22.22 -3.21
C VAL A 367 9.03 -23.09 -3.74
N TYR A 368 7.94 -23.25 -2.98
CA TYR A 368 6.78 -24.07 -3.38
C TYR A 368 6.09 -23.53 -4.64
N THR A 369 6.05 -22.22 -4.80
CA THR A 369 5.49 -21.59 -5.99
C THR A 369 6.41 -21.70 -7.20
N LEU A 370 7.74 -21.69 -7.03
CA LEU A 370 8.66 -21.90 -8.16
C LEU A 370 8.60 -23.32 -8.72
N HIS A 371 8.44 -24.34 -7.87
CA HIS A 371 8.38 -25.74 -8.33
C HIS A 371 7.06 -26.16 -8.99
N ASN A 372 5.96 -25.47 -8.70
CA ASN A 372 4.63 -25.81 -9.23
C ASN A 372 4.22 -24.96 -10.43
N LEU A 373 4.95 -23.88 -10.72
CA LEU A 373 4.83 -23.24 -12.02
C LEU A 373 5.38 -24.22 -13.07
N PRO A 374 4.72 -24.37 -14.22
CA PRO A 374 5.35 -25.04 -15.35
C PRO A 374 6.70 -24.38 -15.58
N THR A 375 7.79 -25.12 -15.41
CA THR A 375 9.12 -24.68 -15.84
C THR A 375 9.35 -25.22 -17.24
N GLU A 376 10.02 -24.45 -18.10
CA GLU A 376 10.38 -24.90 -19.44
C GLU A 376 11.10 -26.26 -19.49
#